data_AF-A0A418QTW4-F1
#
_entry.id   AF-A0A418QTW4-F1
#
_cell.length_a   1.000
_cell.length_b   1.000
_cell.length_c   1.000
_cell.angle_alpha   90.00
_cell.angle_beta   90.00
_cell.angle_gamma   90.00
#
_symmetry.space_group_name_H-M   'P 1'
#
loop_
_entity.id
_entity.type
_entity.pdbx_description
1 polymer ?
#
loop_
_entity_poly.entity_id
_entity_poly.type
_entity_poly.pdbx_seq_one_letter_code
_entity_poly.pdbx_strand_id
1 'polypeptide(L)'
;MTPFRLLGGLLLSLVLSSGAAQTVAEVQKLPLVHDPSLKTPRAQLSTADQQAVTNLARTLNARPEIRSLKQKWPYSNGAQPKDVLFTMTAPFRSGTPERLTVFNISESGPPVLLFVLGGGQAMTADLVEPAADVEFCGIGQGYSLRDLDQDGLREVAFTLDCTPGSIFTDLYLFRSRPGGWVFWQSFPVSSSYGGGWEGHEQSIKIYVQKGKSPQFYGLLDRREWSGPPEIVSRTAPTRTVGVIKYAPLSGDKTWRVRHLF
;
A
#
# COMPACT_ATOMS: atom_id res chain seq x y z
N MET A 1 -31.90 25.06 21.20
CA MET A 1 -30.57 25.51 21.66
C MET A 1 -29.84 24.31 22.26
N THR A 2 -28.61 24.10 21.77
CA THR A 2 -27.53 23.15 22.14
C THR A 2 -27.77 21.63 22.12
N PRO A 3 -26.76 20.78 21.78
CA PRO A 3 -25.50 21.07 21.09
C PRO A 3 -25.08 20.09 19.96
N PHE A 4 -24.09 20.57 19.21
CA PHE A 4 -23.15 19.88 18.32
C PHE A 4 -22.82 18.43 18.71
N ARG A 5 -22.79 17.55 17.70
CA ARG A 5 -21.88 16.39 17.68
C ARG A 5 -21.06 16.41 16.39
N LEU A 6 -19.80 16.82 16.55
CA LEU A 6 -18.69 16.54 15.66
C LEU A 6 -18.54 15.02 15.52
N LEU A 7 -18.59 14.51 14.29
CA LEU A 7 -18.08 13.18 13.95
C LEU A 7 -17.33 13.29 12.62
N GLY A 8 -16.00 13.33 12.73
CA GLY A 8 -15.08 12.73 11.76
C GLY A 8 -15.05 13.31 10.35
N GLY A 9 -15.05 14.64 10.21
CA GLY A 9 -14.72 15.26 8.92
C GLY A 9 -13.27 14.93 8.54
N LEU A 10 -13.09 14.19 7.45
CA LEU A 10 -11.82 14.04 6.76
C LEU A 10 -11.34 15.46 6.41
N LEU A 11 -10.35 15.97 7.13
CA LEU A 11 -9.67 17.22 6.79
C LEU A 11 -8.84 16.95 5.53
N LEU A 12 -9.46 17.10 4.36
CA LEU A 12 -8.76 17.35 3.11
C LEU A 12 -8.08 18.71 3.28
N SER A 13 -6.81 18.72 3.66
CA SER A 13 -5.97 19.89 3.55
C SER A 13 -5.72 20.15 2.06
N LEU A 14 -6.62 20.94 1.45
CA LEU A 14 -6.41 21.51 0.12
C LEU A 14 -5.26 22.53 0.24
N VAL A 15 -4.03 22.06 0.08
CA VAL A 15 -2.87 22.95 -0.03
C VAL A 15 -2.96 23.63 -1.40
N LEU A 16 -3.47 24.87 -1.41
CA LEU A 16 -3.39 25.80 -2.53
C LEU A 16 -1.92 26.19 -2.74
N SER A 17 -1.12 25.30 -3.33
CA SER A 17 0.23 25.63 -3.77
C SER A 17 0.13 26.58 -4.97
N SER A 18 0.85 27.70 -4.93
CA SER A 18 0.88 28.81 -5.90
C SER A 18 1.42 28.48 -7.32
N GLY A 19 1.33 27.22 -7.74
CA GLY A 19 1.51 26.83 -9.14
C GLY A 19 0.16 26.76 -9.86
N ALA A 20 0.16 26.87 -11.19
CA ALA A 20 -1.05 26.60 -11.97
C ALA A 20 -1.65 25.25 -11.54
N ALA A 21 -2.94 25.23 -11.18
CA ALA A 21 -3.63 24.01 -10.79
C ALA A 21 -3.54 23.02 -11.97
N GLN A 22 -2.97 21.84 -11.74
CA GLN A 22 -2.89 20.83 -12.80
C GLN A 22 -4.29 20.32 -13.14
N THR A 23 -4.56 20.24 -14.43
CA THR A 23 -5.82 19.71 -14.96
C THR A 23 -5.81 18.18 -14.98
N VAL A 24 -7.00 17.58 -15.04
CA VAL A 24 -7.15 16.11 -15.19
C VAL A 24 -6.39 15.61 -16.42
N ALA A 25 -6.50 16.31 -17.55
CA ALA A 25 -5.87 15.93 -18.81
C ALA A 25 -4.33 16.00 -18.75
N GLU A 26 -3.75 16.89 -17.94
CA GLU A 26 -2.30 16.95 -17.74
C GLU A 26 -1.82 15.78 -16.87
N VAL A 27 -2.52 15.50 -15.77
CA VAL A 27 -2.16 14.40 -14.86
C VAL A 27 -2.27 13.05 -15.55
N GLN A 28 -3.28 12.83 -16.40
CA GLN A 28 -3.44 11.57 -17.15
C GLN A 28 -2.28 11.25 -18.10
N LYS A 29 -1.45 12.24 -18.47
CA LYS A 29 -0.24 12.02 -19.29
C LYS A 29 0.94 11.50 -18.46
N LEU A 30 0.88 11.59 -17.14
CA LEU A 30 1.93 11.12 -16.25
C LEU A 30 1.90 9.57 -16.15
N PRO A 31 3.03 8.95 -15.76
CA PRO A 31 3.05 7.55 -15.38
C PRO A 31 2.02 7.22 -14.29
N LEU A 32 1.24 6.17 -14.53
CA LEU A 32 0.30 5.60 -13.57
C LEU A 32 1.06 4.75 -12.54
N VAL A 33 0.80 5.01 -11.25
CA VAL A 33 1.31 4.25 -10.11
C VAL A 33 0.27 3.19 -9.70
N HIS A 34 -1.00 3.58 -9.60
CA HIS A 34 -2.06 2.71 -9.13
C HIS A 34 -3.41 3.05 -9.76
N ASP A 35 -4.17 2.02 -10.14
CA ASP A 35 -5.55 2.12 -10.57
C ASP A 35 -6.41 1.11 -9.80
N PRO A 36 -7.32 1.56 -8.93
CA PRO A 36 -8.18 0.68 -8.13
C PRO A 36 -9.11 -0.22 -8.97
N SER A 37 -9.38 0.14 -10.23
CA SER A 37 -10.23 -0.66 -11.11
C SER A 37 -9.50 -1.88 -11.69
N LEU A 38 -8.17 -1.90 -11.65
CA LEU A 38 -7.38 -3.01 -12.15
C LEU A 38 -7.25 -4.07 -11.04
N LYS A 39 -7.89 -5.22 -11.26
CA LYS A 39 -7.62 -6.42 -10.46
C LYS A 39 -6.34 -7.06 -10.96
N THR A 40 -5.24 -6.89 -10.23
CA THR A 40 -4.01 -7.61 -10.55
C THR A 40 -4.23 -9.08 -10.16
N PRO A 41 -4.07 -10.05 -11.09
CA PRO A 41 -4.21 -11.45 -10.75
C PRO A 41 -3.19 -11.80 -9.65
N ARG A 42 -3.63 -12.55 -8.63
CA ARG A 42 -2.70 -13.14 -7.66
C ARG A 42 -1.76 -14.03 -8.46
N ALA A 43 -0.48 -13.64 -8.55
CA ALA A 43 0.51 -14.42 -9.23
C ALA A 43 0.61 -15.78 -8.52
N GLN A 44 0.12 -16.84 -9.17
CA GLN A 44 0.42 -18.19 -8.70
C GLN A 44 1.91 -18.42 -8.88
N LEU A 45 2.60 -18.76 -7.79
CA LEU A 45 4.02 -19.07 -7.85
C LEU A 45 4.25 -20.24 -8.81
N SER A 46 5.19 -20.10 -9.74
CA SER A 46 5.65 -21.22 -10.55
C SER A 46 6.23 -22.33 -9.67
N THR A 47 6.32 -23.57 -10.15
CA THR A 47 6.94 -24.68 -9.39
C THR A 47 8.37 -24.34 -8.94
N ALA A 48 9.14 -23.65 -9.79
CA ALA A 48 10.48 -23.20 -9.45
C ALA A 48 10.46 -22.16 -8.32
N ASP A 49 9.51 -21.21 -8.36
CA ASP A 49 9.36 -20.21 -7.30
C ASP A 49 8.86 -20.83 -6.00
N GLN A 50 7.97 -21.82 -6.06
CA GLN A 50 7.51 -22.58 -4.88
C GLN A 50 8.68 -23.29 -4.19
N GLN A 51 9.57 -23.94 -4.95
CA GLN A 51 10.75 -24.59 -4.39
C GLN A 51 11.73 -23.56 -3.79
N ALA A 52 11.96 -22.45 -4.50
CA ALA A 52 12.82 -21.36 -4.02
C ALA A 52 12.29 -20.75 -2.72
N VAL A 53 10.98 -20.47 -2.65
CA VAL A 53 10.29 -19.98 -1.46
C VAL A 53 10.34 -21.00 -0.32
N THR A 54 10.17 -22.29 -0.60
CA THR A 54 10.25 -23.35 0.41
C THR A 54 11.65 -23.42 1.04
N ASN A 55 12.69 -23.36 0.21
CA ASN A 55 14.07 -23.31 0.70
C ASN A 55 14.35 -22.02 1.49
N LEU A 56 13.86 -20.88 1.00
CA LEU A 56 13.98 -19.59 1.67
C LEU A 56 13.31 -19.62 3.05
N ALA A 57 12.07 -20.08 3.13
CA ALA A 57 11.32 -20.23 4.37
C ALA A 57 12.07 -21.12 5.38
N ARG A 58 12.65 -22.24 4.94
CA ARG A 58 13.47 -23.10 5.80
C ARG A 58 14.69 -22.36 6.36
N THR A 59 15.45 -21.67 5.50
CA THR A 59 16.62 -20.89 5.90
C THR A 59 16.26 -19.77 6.86
N LEU A 60 15.16 -19.05 6.61
CA LEU A 60 14.66 -17.99 7.49
C LEU A 60 14.28 -18.55 8.86
N ASN A 61 13.52 -19.64 8.92
CA ASN A 61 13.11 -20.22 10.20
C ASN A 61 14.27 -20.78 11.04
N ALA A 62 15.42 -21.08 10.42
CA ALA A 62 16.63 -21.45 11.14
C ALA A 62 17.32 -20.25 11.83
N ARG A 63 17.00 -19.01 11.48
CA ARG A 63 17.59 -17.79 12.05
C ARG A 63 17.03 -17.49 13.45
N PRO A 64 17.86 -17.15 14.45
CA PRO A 64 17.38 -16.79 15.80
C PRO A 64 16.38 -15.62 15.79
N GLU A 65 16.59 -14.63 14.93
CA GLU A 65 15.74 -13.44 14.80
C GLU A 65 14.32 -13.84 14.42
N ILE A 66 14.16 -14.73 13.43
CA ILE A 66 12.85 -15.21 12.99
C ILE A 66 12.20 -16.11 14.04
N ARG A 67 12.99 -16.93 14.76
CA ARG A 67 12.46 -17.71 15.88
C ARG A 67 11.91 -16.81 16.99
N SER A 68 12.55 -15.68 17.28
CA SER A 68 12.09 -14.71 18.28
C SER A 68 10.75 -14.06 17.89
N LEU A 69 10.49 -13.88 16.59
CA LEU A 69 9.21 -13.34 16.12
C LEU A 69 8.04 -14.26 16.45
N LYS A 70 8.25 -15.59 16.43
CA LYS A 70 7.23 -16.58 16.83
C LYS A 70 6.81 -16.44 18.29
N GLN A 71 7.71 -15.95 19.14
CA GLN A 71 7.41 -15.70 20.55
C GLN A 71 6.66 -14.38 20.75
N LYS A 72 6.98 -13.34 19.96
CA LYS A 72 6.28 -12.04 20.00
C LYS A 72 4.85 -12.14 19.47
N TRP A 73 4.64 -12.91 18.41
CA TRP A 73 3.36 -13.05 17.72
C TRP A 73 2.87 -14.49 17.84
N PRO A 74 1.99 -14.81 18.80
CA PRO A 74 1.60 -16.20 19.10
C PRO A 74 0.88 -16.91 17.94
N TYR A 75 0.37 -16.14 16.97
CA TYR A 75 -0.22 -16.64 15.73
C TYR A 75 0.75 -16.65 14.54
N SER A 76 2.05 -16.42 14.79
CA SER A 76 3.10 -16.51 13.77
C SER A 76 3.74 -17.88 13.76
N ASN A 77 3.56 -18.60 12.65
CA ASN A 77 4.27 -19.85 12.38
C ASN A 77 5.68 -19.60 11.80
N GLY A 78 6.15 -18.34 11.79
CA GLY A 78 7.36 -17.88 11.10
C GLY A 78 7.11 -17.66 9.61
N ALA A 79 8.16 -17.68 8.80
CA ALA A 79 8.01 -17.59 7.34
C ALA A 79 7.52 -18.93 6.79
N GLN A 80 6.32 -18.99 6.21
CA GLN A 80 5.82 -20.18 5.51
C GLN A 80 5.60 -19.88 4.02
N PRO A 81 5.72 -20.89 3.14
CA PRO A 81 5.40 -20.70 1.71
C PRO A 81 3.97 -20.22 1.46
N LYS A 82 3.00 -20.69 2.26
CA LYS A 82 1.59 -20.27 2.19
C LYS A 82 1.37 -18.79 2.55
N ASP A 83 2.33 -18.19 3.25
CA ASP A 83 2.27 -16.81 3.75
C ASP A 83 2.91 -15.81 2.77
N VAL A 84 3.45 -16.28 1.64
CA VAL A 84 3.99 -15.39 0.61
C VAL A 84 2.87 -14.62 -0.05
N LEU A 85 2.96 -13.29 0.03
CA LEU A 85 2.06 -12.37 -0.63
C LEU A 85 2.46 -12.18 -2.09
N PHE A 86 3.74 -11.96 -2.35
CA PHE A 86 4.30 -11.78 -3.68
C PHE A 86 5.81 -11.97 -3.70
N THR A 87 6.34 -12.26 -4.89
CA THR A 87 7.77 -12.26 -5.19
C THR A 87 8.02 -11.49 -6.48
N MET A 88 9.12 -10.75 -6.54
CA MET A 88 9.48 -9.92 -7.69
C MET A 88 11.00 -9.75 -7.78
N THR A 89 11.50 -9.53 -9.00
CA THR A 89 12.93 -9.33 -9.25
C THR A 89 13.17 -7.95 -9.87
N ALA A 90 13.97 -7.13 -9.20
CA ALA A 90 14.28 -5.78 -9.64
C ALA A 90 15.55 -5.25 -8.95
N PRO A 91 16.20 -4.19 -9.48
CA PRO A 91 17.26 -3.49 -8.77
C PRO A 91 16.67 -2.73 -7.59
N PHE A 92 16.75 -3.27 -6.37
CA PHE A 92 16.14 -2.63 -5.18
C PHE A 92 17.14 -1.79 -4.38
N ARG A 93 18.37 -2.31 -4.20
CA ARG A 93 19.42 -1.64 -3.42
C ARG A 93 20.59 -1.18 -4.29
N SER A 94 20.76 -1.85 -5.42
CA SER A 94 21.82 -1.61 -6.39
C SER A 94 21.26 -1.75 -7.80
N GLY A 95 21.99 -1.29 -8.81
CA GLY A 95 21.63 -1.50 -10.22
C GLY A 95 21.57 -2.98 -10.65
N THR A 96 21.98 -3.92 -9.79
CA THR A 96 21.88 -5.36 -10.04
C THR A 96 20.51 -5.87 -9.57
N PRO A 97 19.79 -6.67 -10.39
CA PRO A 97 18.53 -7.26 -9.97
C PRO A 97 18.65 -8.19 -8.77
N GLU A 98 17.75 -8.02 -7.81
CA GLU A 98 17.61 -8.82 -6.60
C GLU A 98 16.17 -9.34 -6.50
N ARG A 99 15.99 -10.52 -5.89
CA ARG A 99 14.66 -11.09 -5.65
C ARG A 99 14.15 -10.64 -4.29
N LEU A 100 13.06 -9.90 -4.29
CA LEU A 100 12.27 -9.61 -3.10
C LEU A 100 11.18 -10.67 -2.94
N THR A 101 11.05 -11.22 -1.74
CA THR A 101 9.93 -12.06 -1.32
C THR A 101 9.32 -11.44 -0.07
N VAL A 102 8.01 -11.20 -0.10
CA VAL A 102 7.27 -10.63 1.03
C VAL A 102 6.34 -11.68 1.63
N PHE A 103 6.52 -11.94 2.92
CA PHE A 103 5.65 -12.83 3.70
C PHE A 103 4.73 -12.00 4.60
N ASN A 104 3.48 -12.42 4.81
CA ASN A 104 2.69 -11.99 5.95
C ASN A 104 2.83 -13.02 7.08
N ILE A 105 3.60 -12.70 8.11
CA ILE A 105 3.91 -13.64 9.20
C ILE A 105 2.88 -13.61 10.34
N SER A 106 1.80 -12.83 10.22
CA SER A 106 0.71 -12.73 11.18
C SER A 106 -0.57 -13.34 10.59
N GLU A 107 -1.13 -14.36 11.23
CA GLU A 107 -2.34 -15.06 10.75
C GLU A 107 -3.66 -14.41 11.19
N SER A 108 -3.70 -13.69 12.32
CA SER A 108 -4.95 -13.23 12.94
C SER A 108 -4.85 -11.87 13.64
N GLY A 109 -4.28 -10.88 12.96
CA GLY A 109 -4.07 -9.54 13.51
C GLY A 109 -3.73 -8.53 12.42
N PRO A 110 -3.22 -7.33 12.78
CA PRO A 110 -2.66 -6.42 11.78
C PRO A 110 -1.57 -7.15 10.97
N PRO A 111 -1.46 -6.89 9.66
CA PRO A 111 -0.49 -7.57 8.83
C PRO A 111 0.91 -7.24 9.30
N VAL A 112 1.72 -8.27 9.57
CA VAL A 112 3.13 -8.13 9.93
C VAL A 112 3.92 -8.72 8.79
N LEU A 113 4.68 -7.89 8.10
CA LEU A 113 5.34 -8.29 6.86
C LEU A 113 6.82 -8.55 7.11
N LEU A 114 7.33 -9.58 6.44
CA LEU A 114 8.76 -9.85 6.37
C LEU A 114 9.23 -9.62 4.94
N PHE A 115 10.00 -8.56 4.72
CA PHE A 115 10.61 -8.23 3.44
C PHE A 115 11.96 -8.91 3.36
N VAL A 116 12.11 -9.85 2.43
CA VAL A 116 13.34 -10.64 2.29
C VAL A 116 13.94 -10.41 0.93
N LEU A 117 15.16 -9.87 0.90
CA LEU A 117 15.94 -9.71 -0.32
C LEU A 117 16.96 -10.84 -0.42
N GLY A 118 16.93 -11.56 -1.55
CA GLY A 118 17.92 -12.57 -1.92
C GLY A 118 18.53 -12.25 -3.29
N GLY A 119 19.84 -12.46 -3.43
CA GLY A 119 20.57 -12.17 -4.68
C GLY A 119 22.05 -12.55 -4.61
N GLY A 120 22.87 -11.97 -5.49
CA GLY A 120 24.33 -12.19 -5.49
C GLY A 120 25.06 -11.63 -4.26
N GLN A 121 24.39 -10.78 -3.47
CA GLN A 121 24.81 -10.36 -2.13
C GLN A 121 24.20 -11.27 -1.04
N ALA A 122 24.63 -11.10 0.21
CA ALA A 122 24.03 -11.78 1.34
C ALA A 122 22.51 -11.50 1.44
N MET A 123 21.76 -12.52 1.86
CA MET A 123 20.33 -12.42 2.13
C MET A 123 20.07 -11.49 3.30
N THR A 124 19.17 -10.51 3.12
CA THR A 124 18.74 -9.61 4.19
C THR A 124 17.25 -9.71 4.47
N ALA A 125 16.85 -9.39 5.69
CA ALA A 125 15.45 -9.38 6.11
C ALA A 125 15.10 -8.14 6.92
N ASP A 126 13.96 -7.53 6.60
CA ASP A 126 13.39 -6.39 7.30
C ASP A 126 11.96 -6.73 7.75
N LEU A 127 11.67 -6.49 9.02
CA LEU A 127 10.31 -6.58 9.57
C LEU A 127 9.58 -5.27 9.33
N VAL A 128 8.41 -5.33 8.73
CA VAL A 128 7.55 -4.18 8.44
C VAL A 128 6.23 -4.39 9.19
N GLU A 129 6.00 -3.60 10.23
CA GLU A 129 4.80 -3.69 11.07
C GLU A 129 4.07 -2.34 11.15
N PRO A 130 2.73 -2.32 11.17
CA PRO A 130 1.95 -1.11 11.40
C PRO A 130 2.34 -0.46 12.72
N ALA A 131 2.40 0.87 12.74
CA ALA A 131 2.72 1.59 13.97
C ALA A 131 1.54 1.79 14.91
N ALA A 132 0.33 1.55 14.41
CA ALA A 132 -0.92 1.53 15.15
C ALA A 132 -1.65 0.22 14.83
N ASP A 133 -2.55 -0.20 15.73
CA ASP A 133 -3.37 -1.38 15.50
C ASP A 133 -4.32 -1.13 14.31
N VAL A 134 -4.16 -1.93 13.26
CA VAL A 134 -4.97 -1.91 12.04
C VAL A 134 -5.76 -3.21 11.94
N GLU A 135 -6.69 -3.38 12.88
CA GLU A 135 -7.54 -4.56 12.92
C GLU A 135 -8.38 -4.69 11.65
N PHE A 136 -8.62 -5.93 11.25
CA PHE A 136 -9.42 -6.29 10.07
C PHE A 136 -8.91 -5.72 8.74
N CYS A 137 -7.60 -5.55 8.64
CA CYS A 137 -6.92 -5.17 7.41
C CYS A 137 -6.11 -6.34 6.85
N GLY A 138 -6.13 -6.49 5.52
CA GLY A 138 -5.33 -7.48 4.80
C GLY A 138 -4.49 -6.82 3.71
N ILE A 139 -3.34 -7.41 3.39
CA ILE A 139 -2.59 -6.96 2.22
C ILE A 139 -3.31 -7.41 0.96
N GLY A 140 -3.62 -6.44 0.09
CA GLY A 140 -4.19 -6.66 -1.22
C GLY A 140 -3.11 -6.93 -2.27
N GLN A 141 -2.98 -6.01 -3.21
CA GLN A 141 -2.04 -6.14 -4.33
C GLN A 141 -0.66 -5.65 -3.93
N GLY A 142 0.41 -6.30 -4.40
CA GLY A 142 1.78 -5.82 -4.25
C GLY A 142 2.56 -5.89 -5.56
N TYR A 143 3.34 -4.85 -5.85
CA TYR A 143 4.08 -4.71 -7.11
C TYR A 143 5.31 -3.80 -6.97
N SER A 144 6.27 -3.98 -7.88
CA SER A 144 7.41 -3.06 -7.99
C SER A 144 7.03 -1.83 -8.81
N LEU A 145 7.49 -0.67 -8.38
CA LEU A 145 7.38 0.59 -9.10
C LEU A 145 8.67 0.82 -9.88
N ARG A 146 8.54 1.31 -11.11
CA ARG A 146 9.68 1.53 -11.99
C ARG A 146 10.30 2.87 -11.65
N ASP A 147 11.34 2.90 -10.82
CA ASP A 147 12.30 4.01 -10.69
C ASP A 147 11.61 5.38 -10.61
N LEU A 148 10.98 5.65 -9.46
CA LEU A 148 10.21 6.87 -9.28
C LEU A 148 11.12 8.09 -9.10
N ASP A 149 12.20 7.95 -8.33
CA ASP A 149 13.15 9.03 -8.08
C ASP A 149 14.27 9.16 -9.13
N GLN A 150 14.26 8.31 -10.17
CA GLN A 150 15.23 8.30 -11.28
C GLN A 150 16.66 8.01 -10.83
N ASP A 151 16.82 7.19 -9.79
CA ASP A 151 18.12 6.73 -9.30
C ASP A 151 18.50 5.33 -9.84
N GLY A 152 17.62 4.71 -10.64
CA GLY A 152 17.80 3.40 -11.24
C GLY A 152 17.39 2.23 -10.34
N LEU A 153 16.90 2.50 -9.13
CA LEU A 153 16.36 1.52 -8.22
C LEU A 153 14.85 1.40 -8.38
N ARG A 154 14.26 0.36 -7.78
CA ARG A 154 12.81 0.17 -7.76
C ARG A 154 12.27 0.27 -6.36
N GLU A 155 11.08 0.83 -6.27
CA GLU A 155 10.29 0.88 -5.06
C GLU A 155 9.27 -0.24 -5.05
N VAL A 156 8.67 -0.47 -3.90
CA VAL A 156 7.63 -1.47 -3.69
C VAL A 156 6.39 -0.74 -3.27
N ALA A 157 5.26 -1.12 -3.85
CA ALA A 157 3.96 -0.67 -3.39
C ALA A 157 3.09 -1.87 -3.04
N PHE A 158 2.25 -1.71 -2.03
CA PHE A 158 1.15 -2.62 -1.80
C PHE A 158 -0.10 -1.89 -1.29
N THR A 159 -1.27 -2.49 -1.50
CA THR A 159 -2.52 -2.02 -0.91
C THR A 159 -2.79 -2.69 0.42
N LEU A 160 -3.35 -1.94 1.37
CA LEU A 160 -3.97 -2.46 2.59
C LEU A 160 -5.47 -2.28 2.44
N ASP A 161 -6.19 -3.39 2.44
CA ASP A 161 -7.65 -3.42 2.34
C ASP A 161 -8.23 -3.66 3.73
N CYS A 162 -9.00 -2.71 4.25
CA CYS A 162 -9.52 -2.73 5.61
C CYS A 162 -11.05 -2.80 5.63
N THR A 163 -11.58 -3.66 6.51
CA THR A 163 -13.02 -3.87 6.68
C THR A 163 -13.36 -4.18 8.14
N PRO A 164 -13.99 -3.28 8.92
CA PRO A 164 -15.46 -3.40 9.02
C PRO A 164 -16.21 -2.06 9.18
N GLY A 165 -17.33 -1.90 8.46
CA GLY A 165 -18.23 -0.73 8.53
C GLY A 165 -18.08 0.22 7.33
N SER A 166 -16.86 0.67 7.06
CA SER A 166 -16.48 1.28 5.77
C SER A 166 -15.42 0.41 5.13
N ILE A 167 -15.50 0.22 3.82
CA ILE A 167 -14.41 -0.41 3.07
C ILE A 167 -13.45 0.72 2.73
N PHE A 168 -12.19 0.61 3.12
CA PHE A 168 -11.16 1.54 2.65
C PHE A 168 -9.93 0.77 2.21
N THR A 169 -9.29 1.30 1.17
CA THR A 169 -8.04 0.80 0.63
C THR A 169 -7.06 1.94 0.57
N ASP A 170 -5.91 1.74 1.20
CA ASP A 170 -4.76 2.63 1.12
C ASP A 170 -3.63 1.95 0.34
N LEU A 171 -2.92 2.73 -0.46
CA LEU A 171 -1.69 2.33 -1.14
C LEU A 171 -0.49 2.80 -0.32
N TYR A 172 0.44 1.89 -0.01
CA TYR A 172 1.67 2.20 0.70
C TYR A 172 2.88 1.96 -0.16
N LEU A 173 3.80 2.92 -0.19
CA LEU A 173 5.07 2.85 -0.91
C LEU A 173 6.23 2.72 0.06
N PHE A 174 7.14 1.82 -0.30
CA PHE A 174 8.39 1.55 0.40
C PHE A 174 9.54 1.64 -0.58
N ARG A 175 10.68 2.14 -0.10
CA ARG A 175 11.91 2.21 -0.89
C ARG A 175 13.07 1.67 -0.06
N SER A 176 14.07 1.13 -0.72
CA SER A 176 15.29 0.74 -0.03
C SER A 176 16.22 1.94 0.11
N ARG A 177 16.92 2.02 1.24
CA ARG A 177 17.96 3.03 1.53
C ARG A 177 19.13 2.35 2.25
N PRO A 178 20.30 3.01 2.36
CA PRO A 178 21.33 2.54 3.26
C PRO A 178 20.74 2.32 4.66
N GLY A 179 20.86 1.09 5.19
CA GLY A 179 20.28 0.71 6.48
C GLY A 179 18.96 -0.07 6.42
N GLY A 180 18.38 -0.29 5.23
CA GLY A 180 17.22 -1.17 5.04
C GLY A 180 16.06 -0.51 4.29
N TRP A 181 14.89 -1.16 4.34
CA TRP A 181 13.67 -0.60 3.80
C TRP A 181 13.18 0.59 4.64
N VAL A 182 12.60 1.58 3.97
CA VAL A 182 11.91 2.70 4.62
C VAL A 182 10.52 2.85 4.03
N PHE A 183 9.56 3.10 4.90
CA PHE A 183 8.27 3.62 4.48
C PHE A 183 8.47 5.00 3.84
N TRP A 184 7.82 5.22 2.70
CA TRP A 184 7.95 6.46 1.95
C TRP A 184 6.68 7.29 2.02
N GLN A 185 5.56 6.76 1.54
CA GLN A 185 4.32 7.51 1.45
C GLN A 185 3.10 6.59 1.35
N SER A 186 1.96 7.07 1.82
CA SER A 186 0.66 6.43 1.70
C SER A 186 -0.31 7.29 0.89
N PHE A 187 -1.30 6.65 0.27
CA PHE A 187 -2.37 7.31 -0.46
C PHE A 187 -3.70 6.60 -0.19
N PRO A 188 -4.78 7.32 0.16
CA PRO A 188 -6.11 6.74 0.06
C PRO A 188 -6.43 6.51 -1.42
N VAL A 189 -6.81 5.29 -1.79
CA VAL A 189 -7.08 4.92 -3.19
C VAL A 189 -8.49 4.42 -3.42
N SER A 190 -9.16 3.92 -2.39
CA SER A 190 -10.57 3.59 -2.46
C SER A 190 -11.22 3.77 -1.10
N SER A 191 -12.47 4.19 -1.09
CA SER A 191 -13.33 3.88 0.04
C SER A 191 -14.79 3.83 -0.36
N SER A 192 -15.57 3.03 0.34
CA SER A 192 -17.02 3.11 0.31
C SER A 192 -17.60 3.03 1.72
N TYR A 193 -18.69 3.76 1.91
CA TYR A 193 -19.49 3.73 3.12
C TYR A 193 -20.96 3.92 2.77
N GLY A 194 -21.82 3.41 3.63
CA GLY A 194 -23.26 3.57 3.51
C GLY A 194 -23.94 2.43 2.76
N GLY A 195 -25.25 2.40 2.87
CA GLY A 195 -26.15 1.39 2.33
C GLY A 195 -27.58 1.82 2.60
N GLY A 196 -28.38 1.99 1.55
CA GLY A 196 -29.73 2.50 1.67
C GLY A 196 -29.83 4.01 1.41
N TRP A 197 -30.11 4.80 2.46
CA TRP A 197 -30.51 6.20 2.34
C TRP A 197 -29.38 7.18 2.04
N GLU A 198 -28.16 6.88 2.46
CA GLU A 198 -27.00 7.72 2.23
C GLU A 198 -25.77 6.85 2.05
N GLY A 199 -24.80 7.36 1.31
CA GLY A 199 -23.51 6.72 1.15
C GLY A 199 -22.64 7.40 0.13
N HIS A 200 -21.41 6.89 0.04
CA HIS A 200 -20.43 7.32 -0.92
C HIS A 200 -19.60 6.15 -1.43
N GLU A 201 -19.11 6.33 -2.65
CA GLU A 201 -18.04 5.54 -3.23
C GLU A 201 -16.99 6.51 -3.76
N GLN A 202 -15.72 6.28 -3.43
CA GLN A 202 -14.61 7.02 -4.02
C GLN A 202 -13.55 6.06 -4.54
N SER A 203 -12.97 6.42 -5.67
CA SER A 203 -11.80 5.79 -6.26
C SER A 203 -10.80 6.86 -6.65
N ILE A 204 -9.53 6.65 -6.34
CA ILE A 204 -8.45 7.56 -6.65
C ILE A 204 -7.37 6.80 -7.40
N LYS A 205 -7.14 7.18 -8.66
CA LYS A 205 -5.99 6.71 -9.43
C LYS A 205 -4.77 7.55 -9.07
N ILE A 206 -3.65 6.89 -8.79
CA ILE A 206 -2.41 7.58 -8.40
C ILE A 206 -1.48 7.66 -9.60
N TYR A 207 -1.02 8.87 -9.88
CA TYR A 207 -0.06 9.22 -10.92
C TYR A 207 1.16 9.88 -10.30
N VAL A 208 2.28 9.86 -11.02
CA VAL A 208 3.53 10.41 -10.51
C VAL A 208 4.27 11.20 -11.59
N GLN A 209 4.65 12.43 -11.26
CA GLN A 209 5.71 13.13 -11.96
C GLN A 209 7.04 12.72 -11.32
N LYS A 210 7.82 11.93 -12.07
CA LYS A 210 9.11 11.41 -11.61
C LYS A 210 10.19 12.48 -11.53
N GLY A 211 11.25 12.15 -10.79
CA GLY A 211 12.45 12.95 -10.61
C GLY A 211 12.99 12.81 -9.20
N LYS A 212 14.13 13.42 -8.87
CA LYS A 212 14.79 13.29 -7.56
C LYS A 212 13.89 13.54 -6.34
N SER A 213 12.79 14.26 -6.52
CA SER A 213 11.73 14.45 -5.53
C SER A 213 10.37 14.29 -6.22
N PRO A 214 9.90 13.05 -6.41
CA PRO A 214 8.69 12.76 -7.16
C PRO A 214 7.48 13.50 -6.59
N GLN A 215 6.59 13.93 -7.48
CA GLN A 215 5.32 14.57 -7.10
C GLN A 215 4.18 13.63 -7.47
N PHE A 216 3.32 13.34 -6.50
CA PHE A 216 2.20 12.42 -6.68
C PHE A 216 0.88 13.18 -6.84
N TYR A 217 0.05 12.65 -7.73
CA TYR A 217 -1.24 13.22 -8.07
C TYR A 217 -2.32 12.14 -8.01
N GLY A 218 -3.45 12.44 -7.38
CA GLY A 218 -4.64 11.61 -7.36
C GLY A 218 -5.67 12.13 -8.34
N LEU A 219 -6.22 11.27 -9.19
CA LEU A 219 -7.44 11.55 -9.93
C LEU A 219 -8.62 10.94 -9.18
N LEU A 220 -9.39 11.81 -8.51
CA LEU A 220 -10.56 11.45 -7.73
C LEU A 220 -11.76 11.23 -8.66
N ASP A 221 -12.47 10.13 -8.46
CA ASP A 221 -13.85 9.92 -8.90
C ASP A 221 -14.68 9.53 -7.68
N ARG A 222 -15.54 10.45 -7.23
CA ARG A 222 -16.41 10.25 -6.07
C ARG A 222 -17.86 10.33 -6.49
N ARG A 223 -18.66 9.38 -6.00
CA ARG A 223 -20.12 9.35 -6.12
C ARG A 223 -20.73 9.42 -4.73
N GLU A 224 -21.72 10.28 -4.57
CA GLU A 224 -22.46 10.44 -3.32
C GLU A 224 -23.95 10.42 -3.59
N TRP A 225 -24.70 9.84 -2.65
CA TRP A 225 -26.15 9.82 -2.74
C TRP A 225 -26.79 10.07 -1.38
N SER A 226 -27.99 10.62 -1.44
CA SER A 226 -28.87 10.85 -0.29
C SER A 226 -30.33 10.72 -0.76
N GLY A 227 -31.12 9.87 -0.12
CA GLY A 227 -32.53 9.61 -0.45
C GLY A 227 -32.88 8.11 -0.42
N PRO A 228 -34.17 7.74 -0.49
CA PRO A 228 -34.59 6.34 -0.42
C PRO A 228 -33.96 5.51 -1.56
N PRO A 229 -33.68 4.21 -1.36
CA PRO A 229 -33.03 3.36 -2.38
C PRO A 229 -33.73 3.39 -3.75
N GLU A 230 -35.06 3.46 -3.75
CA GLU A 230 -35.92 3.53 -4.93
C GLU A 230 -35.76 4.84 -5.71
N ILE A 231 -35.46 5.95 -5.01
CA ILE A 231 -35.19 7.26 -5.62
C ILE A 231 -33.73 7.35 -6.07
N VAL A 232 -32.77 6.83 -5.31
CA VAL A 232 -31.33 6.83 -5.68
C VAL A 232 -31.08 6.03 -6.97
N SER A 233 -31.86 4.97 -7.23
CA SER A 233 -31.82 4.27 -8.51
C SER A 233 -32.31 5.11 -9.71
N ARG A 234 -33.05 6.20 -9.45
CA ARG A 234 -33.67 7.09 -10.45
C ARG A 234 -33.04 8.48 -10.53
N THR A 235 -32.42 8.98 -9.46
CA THR A 235 -31.63 10.22 -9.43
C THR A 235 -30.15 9.88 -9.51
N ALA A 236 -29.48 10.33 -10.57
CA ALA A 236 -28.04 10.13 -10.73
C ALA A 236 -27.29 10.64 -9.49
N PRO A 237 -26.40 9.83 -8.87
CA PRO A 237 -25.61 10.28 -7.73
C PRO A 237 -24.79 11.52 -8.10
N THR A 238 -24.56 12.41 -7.13
CA THR A 238 -23.66 13.55 -7.33
C THR A 238 -22.27 13.00 -7.59
N ARG A 239 -21.71 13.33 -8.76
CA ARG A 239 -20.38 12.88 -9.16
C ARG A 239 -19.39 14.04 -9.09
N THR A 240 -18.33 13.85 -8.32
CA THR A 240 -17.21 14.79 -8.21
C THR A 240 -15.97 14.16 -8.82
N VAL A 241 -15.37 14.86 -9.80
CA VAL A 241 -14.08 14.48 -10.41
C VAL A 241 -13.09 15.61 -10.18
N GLY A 242 -11.87 15.29 -9.75
CA GLY A 242 -10.87 16.30 -9.44
C GLY A 242 -9.44 15.78 -9.39
N VAL A 243 -8.51 16.71 -9.26
CA VAL A 243 -7.08 16.44 -9.09
C VAL A 243 -6.69 16.74 -7.64
N ILE A 244 -6.03 15.79 -7.00
CA ILE A 244 -5.42 15.94 -5.67
C ILE A 244 -3.91 15.97 -5.88
N LYS A 245 -3.23 17.02 -5.43
CA LYS A 245 -1.76 17.02 -5.35
C LYS A 245 -1.36 16.60 -3.95
N TYR A 246 -0.62 15.50 -3.82
CA TYR A 246 -0.17 15.04 -2.51
C TYR A 246 1.10 15.76 -2.10
N ALA A 247 1.12 16.26 -0.87
CA ALA A 247 2.35 16.77 -0.27
C ALA A 247 3.33 15.61 -0.03
N PRO A 248 4.66 15.84 -0.15
CA PRO A 248 5.65 14.90 0.35
C PRO A 248 5.44 14.72 1.85
N LEU A 249 5.26 13.48 2.32
CA LEU A 249 5.16 13.21 3.76
C LEU A 249 6.55 13.28 4.39
N SER A 250 6.81 14.28 5.23
CA SER A 250 7.97 14.27 6.11
C SER A 250 7.59 13.60 7.43
N GLY A 251 8.12 12.40 7.68
CA GLY A 251 8.05 11.77 9.01
C GLY A 251 6.74 11.06 9.35
N ASP A 252 5.95 10.65 8.35
CA ASP A 252 4.84 9.73 8.59
C ASP A 252 5.39 8.39 9.11
N LYS A 253 4.87 7.97 10.28
CA LYS A 253 5.29 6.78 11.01
C LYS A 253 4.29 5.65 10.88
N THR A 254 3.37 5.66 9.91
CA THR A 254 2.30 4.66 9.77
C THR A 254 2.84 3.22 9.76
N TRP A 255 4.02 3.01 9.19
CA TRP A 255 4.73 1.73 9.22
C TRP A 255 6.09 1.86 9.92
N ARG A 256 6.38 0.91 10.80
CA ARG A 256 7.70 0.74 11.42
C ARG A 256 8.46 -0.32 10.62
N VAL A 257 9.67 0.03 10.22
CA VAL A 257 10.59 -0.92 9.58
C VAL A 257 11.77 -1.19 10.52
N ARG A 258 12.07 -2.46 10.73
CA ARG A 258 13.20 -2.91 11.55
C ARG A 258 14.03 -3.93 10.79
N HIS A 259 15.28 -3.59 10.54
CA HIS A 259 16.25 -4.52 9.99
C HIS A 259 16.53 -5.67 10.96
N LEU A 260 16.61 -6.90 10.45
CA LEU A 260 16.91 -8.09 11.24
C LEU A 260 18.33 -8.59 10.99
N PHE A 261 18.74 -8.73 9.73
CA PHE A 261 20.08 -9.15 9.29
C PHE A 261 20.24 -8.95 7.77
#